data_AF-A0A433CLE3-F1
#
_entry.id   AF-A0A433CLE3-F1
#
_cell.length_a   1.000
_cell.length_b   1.000
_cell.length_c   1.000
_cell.angle_alpha   90.00
_cell.angle_beta   90.00
_cell.angle_gamma   90.00
#
_symmetry.space_group_name_H-M   'P 1'
#
loop_
_entity.id
_entity.type
_entity.pdbx_description
1 polymer ?
#
loop_
_entity_poly.entity_id
_entity_poly.type
_entity_poly.pdbx_seq_one_letter_code
_entity_poly.pdbx_strand_id
1 'polypeptide(L)'
;MPKPILIGADPEVFLKDTKTGHFVSAYGQFPGTKEAPVPLGNRGFMQVDGHALEFNILPVETEDEFVENIKDCLYLLKREVKMVDPDLEIVFDPVAEFDETYFESLNASSKVLGCNPDYSAVTGAVLEPPDISNVPLRTSSGHIHIGWTKFDDAFDEMQFALRLEVANKITPHLLRVSKEWETEASTERRKYYGGNGAFRPKDYGIELRCLDGLWLTDETRMRKVYRAAYDSFVAEFKELAA
;
A
#
# COMPACT_ATOMS: atom_id res chain seq x y z
N MET A 1 -15.56 -8.77 -25.42
CA MET A 1 -14.83 -9.72 -24.57
C MET A 1 -14.81 -9.13 -23.16
N PRO A 2 -15.10 -9.92 -22.11
CA PRO A 2 -14.87 -9.47 -20.73
C PRO A 2 -13.50 -8.82 -20.63
N LYS A 3 -13.41 -7.70 -19.92
CA LYS A 3 -12.10 -7.17 -19.53
C LYS A 3 -11.59 -8.04 -18.37
N PRO A 4 -10.31 -8.43 -18.36
CA PRO A 4 -9.76 -9.19 -17.25
C PRO A 4 -9.83 -8.35 -15.97
N ILE A 5 -10.11 -9.01 -14.85
CA ILE A 5 -9.97 -8.42 -13.52
C ILE A 5 -8.49 -8.51 -13.16
N LEU A 6 -7.88 -7.36 -12.88
CA LEU A 6 -6.47 -7.27 -12.56
C LEU A 6 -6.27 -6.85 -11.10
N ILE A 7 -5.37 -7.56 -10.42
CA ILE A 7 -4.96 -7.24 -9.06
C ILE A 7 -3.57 -6.65 -9.07
N GLY A 8 -3.42 -5.46 -8.48
CA GLY A 8 -2.14 -4.80 -8.24
C GLY A 8 -1.91 -4.57 -6.75
N ALA A 9 -0.73 -4.09 -6.39
CA ALA A 9 -0.39 -3.74 -5.02
C ALA A 9 0.67 -2.64 -5.01
N ASP A 10 0.54 -1.73 -4.05
CA ASP A 10 1.47 -0.63 -3.79
C ASP A 10 1.93 -0.72 -2.31
N PRO A 11 2.89 -1.60 -1.97
CA PRO A 11 3.34 -1.70 -0.59
C PRO A 11 4.46 -0.72 -0.22
N GLU A 12 4.34 -0.20 1.00
CA GLU A 12 5.29 0.68 1.66
C GLU A 12 6.10 -0.12 2.68
N VAL A 13 7.41 0.11 2.71
CA VAL A 13 8.32 -0.49 3.67
C VAL A 13 9.20 0.56 4.34
N PHE A 14 9.62 0.26 5.56
CA PHE A 14 10.58 1.10 6.27
C PHE A 14 12.00 0.56 6.17
N LEU A 15 12.96 1.41 6.50
CA LEU A 15 14.36 1.06 6.56
C LEU A 15 14.84 1.14 8.01
N LYS A 16 15.67 0.18 8.42
CA LYS A 16 16.42 0.24 9.67
C LYS A 16 17.91 0.14 9.40
N ASP A 17 18.68 0.89 10.17
CA ASP A 17 20.12 0.69 10.28
C ASP A 17 20.36 -0.56 11.14
N THR A 18 21.04 -1.56 10.59
CA THR A 18 21.29 -2.86 11.24
C THR A 18 22.30 -2.79 12.40
N LYS A 19 23.08 -1.72 12.51
CA LYS A 19 24.05 -1.53 13.59
C LYS A 19 23.39 -0.91 14.82
N THR A 20 22.47 0.02 14.61
CA THR A 20 21.81 0.80 15.66
C THR A 20 20.39 0.31 15.97
N GLY A 21 19.74 -0.35 15.02
CA GLY A 21 18.32 -0.71 15.07
C GLY A 21 17.37 0.46 14.83
N HIS A 22 17.89 1.68 14.56
CA HIS A 22 17.07 2.87 14.37
C HIS A 22 16.43 2.91 12.99
N PHE A 23 15.21 3.44 12.91
CA PHE A 23 14.56 3.71 11.64
C PHE A 23 15.26 4.83 10.88
N VAL A 24 15.38 4.64 9.58
CA VAL A 24 16.02 5.56 8.65
C VAL A 24 15.02 5.98 7.57
N SER A 25 14.95 7.28 7.31
CA SER A 25 14.02 7.83 6.33
C SER A 25 14.47 7.53 4.90
N ALA A 26 13.62 6.96 4.06
CA ALA A 26 13.91 6.77 2.62
C ALA A 26 14.03 8.10 1.84
N TYR A 27 13.44 9.18 2.38
CA TYR A 27 13.47 10.50 1.76
C TYR A 27 14.89 10.99 1.44
N GLY A 28 15.09 11.38 0.18
CA GLY A 28 16.36 11.91 -0.31
C GLY A 28 17.46 10.87 -0.53
N GLN A 29 17.20 9.59 -0.23
CA GLN A 29 18.19 8.50 -0.40
C GLN A 29 17.95 7.67 -1.65
N PHE A 30 16.69 7.52 -2.05
CA PHE A 30 16.29 6.70 -3.19
C PHE A 30 15.74 7.58 -4.32
N PRO A 31 15.94 7.19 -5.59
CA PRO A 31 15.33 7.88 -6.71
C PRO A 31 13.85 7.47 -6.84
N GLY A 32 13.10 8.27 -7.61
CA GLY A 32 11.67 8.04 -7.84
C GLY A 32 10.78 8.86 -6.92
N THR A 33 9.80 9.52 -7.51
CA THR A 33 8.74 10.25 -6.80
C THR A 33 7.38 9.69 -7.18
N LYS A 34 6.31 10.09 -6.47
CA LYS A 34 4.93 9.71 -6.79
C LYS A 34 4.53 10.04 -8.23
N GLU A 35 5.07 11.12 -8.77
CA GLU A 35 4.80 11.60 -10.12
C GLU A 35 5.72 10.95 -11.17
N ALA A 36 6.88 10.46 -10.73
CA ALA A 36 7.91 9.88 -11.60
C ALA A 36 8.58 8.68 -10.91
N PRO A 37 7.86 7.54 -10.75
CA PRO A 37 8.41 6.36 -10.12
C PRO A 37 9.48 5.71 -11.00
N VAL A 38 10.45 5.05 -10.39
CA VAL A 38 11.59 4.43 -11.09
C VAL A 38 11.33 2.94 -11.29
N PRO A 39 11.56 2.36 -12.48
CA PRO A 39 11.31 0.94 -12.71
C PRO A 39 12.10 0.01 -11.78
N LEU A 40 11.42 -0.98 -11.20
CA LEU A 40 12.01 -2.15 -10.56
C LEU A 40 11.94 -3.32 -11.54
N GLY A 41 12.94 -3.39 -12.42
CA GLY A 41 12.97 -4.37 -13.49
C GLY A 41 11.82 -4.17 -14.47
N ASN A 42 11.05 -5.22 -14.74
CA ASN A 42 9.91 -5.21 -15.66
C ASN A 42 8.58 -5.59 -14.98
N ARG A 43 8.55 -5.68 -13.64
CA ARG A 43 7.39 -6.15 -12.87
C ARG A 43 6.82 -5.11 -11.92
N GLY A 44 7.40 -3.91 -11.86
CA GLY A 44 6.96 -2.87 -10.94
C GLY A 44 7.84 -1.62 -10.99
N PHE A 45 7.60 -0.72 -10.06
CA PHE A 45 8.35 0.52 -9.86
C PHE A 45 8.59 0.77 -8.37
N MET A 46 9.54 1.64 -8.05
CA MET A 46 9.79 2.16 -6.71
C MET A 46 9.62 3.67 -6.67
N GLN A 47 9.20 4.16 -5.52
CA GLN A 47 9.07 5.57 -5.23
C GLN A 47 9.25 5.84 -3.74
N VAL A 48 9.62 7.07 -3.40
CA VAL A 48 9.62 7.51 -2.00
C VAL A 48 8.22 8.06 -1.65
N ASP A 49 7.62 7.55 -0.58
CA ASP A 49 6.42 8.12 0.04
C ASP A 49 6.71 8.58 1.47
N GLY A 50 6.84 9.90 1.66
CA GLY A 50 7.18 10.49 2.95
C GLY A 50 8.53 9.94 3.43
N HIS A 51 8.50 9.10 4.47
CA HIS A 51 9.68 8.44 5.02
C HIS A 51 9.78 6.95 4.66
N ALA A 52 8.74 6.38 4.04
CA ALA A 52 8.74 5.00 3.58
C ALA A 52 9.31 4.90 2.16
N LEU A 53 9.83 3.72 1.84
CA LEU A 53 10.14 3.32 0.48
C LEU A 53 8.97 2.49 -0.02
N GLU A 54 8.30 2.95 -1.06
CA GLU A 54 7.17 2.27 -1.66
C GLU A 54 7.63 1.56 -2.94
N PHE A 55 7.05 0.40 -3.21
CA PHE A 55 7.09 -0.19 -4.53
C PHE A 55 5.69 -0.55 -4.98
N ASN A 56 5.46 -0.59 -6.27
CA ASN A 56 4.25 -1.17 -6.82
C ASN A 56 4.58 -2.36 -7.72
N ILE A 57 3.57 -3.17 -7.98
CA ILE A 57 3.65 -4.24 -8.98
C ILE A 57 2.80 -3.92 -10.20
N LEU A 58 3.20 -4.43 -11.36
CA LEU A 58 2.30 -4.47 -12.51
C LEU A 58 1.10 -5.36 -12.16
N PRO A 59 -0.12 -4.94 -12.55
CA PRO A 59 -1.34 -5.64 -12.18
C PRO A 59 -1.48 -6.94 -12.99
N VAL A 60 -2.01 -7.99 -12.36
CA VAL A 60 -1.98 -9.38 -12.87
C VAL A 60 -3.34 -10.07 -12.78
N GLU A 61 -3.53 -11.15 -13.55
CA GLU A 61 -4.77 -11.94 -13.57
C GLU A 61 -4.71 -13.19 -12.68
N THR A 62 -3.53 -13.58 -12.24
CA THR A 62 -3.33 -14.84 -11.51
C THR A 62 -2.61 -14.65 -10.19
N GLU A 63 -2.92 -15.54 -9.24
CA GLU A 63 -2.29 -15.57 -7.93
C GLU A 63 -0.77 -15.79 -8.01
N ASP A 64 -0.33 -16.66 -8.92
CA ASP A 64 1.10 -16.96 -9.08
C ASP A 64 1.86 -15.74 -9.61
N GLU A 65 1.34 -15.06 -10.63
CA GLU A 65 1.96 -13.82 -11.13
C GLU A 65 1.99 -12.73 -10.05
N PHE A 66 0.96 -12.66 -9.19
CA PHE A 66 0.92 -11.68 -8.10
C PHE A 66 2.06 -11.92 -7.11
N VAL A 67 2.22 -13.16 -6.67
CA VAL A 67 3.29 -13.56 -5.76
C VAL A 67 4.67 -13.35 -6.41
N GLU A 68 4.83 -13.75 -7.67
CA GLU A 68 6.10 -13.59 -8.38
C GLU A 68 6.48 -12.11 -8.54
N ASN A 69 5.54 -11.25 -8.96
CA ASN A 69 5.79 -9.82 -9.12
C ASN A 69 6.23 -9.17 -7.82
N ILE A 70 5.59 -9.52 -6.70
CA ILE A 70 5.97 -9.01 -5.38
C ILE A 70 7.36 -9.48 -5.00
N LYS A 71 7.67 -10.77 -5.17
CA LYS A 71 8.98 -11.32 -4.80
C LYS A 71 10.11 -10.73 -5.64
N ASP A 72 9.90 -10.56 -6.94
CA ASP A 72 10.88 -9.96 -7.84
C ASP A 72 11.11 -8.48 -7.51
N CYS A 73 10.04 -7.72 -7.28
CA CYS A 73 10.15 -6.32 -6.86
C CYS A 73 10.84 -6.20 -5.51
N LEU A 74 10.48 -7.01 -4.50
CA LEU A 74 11.15 -7.03 -3.20
C LEU A 74 12.63 -7.43 -3.30
N TYR A 75 12.97 -8.38 -4.16
CA TYR A 75 14.36 -8.77 -4.39
C TYR A 75 15.19 -7.60 -4.95
N LEU A 76 14.67 -6.93 -5.98
CA LEU A 76 15.32 -5.77 -6.58
C LEU A 76 15.40 -4.60 -5.60
N LEU A 77 14.31 -4.31 -4.88
CA LEU A 77 14.26 -3.24 -3.88
C LEU A 77 15.30 -3.46 -2.77
N LYS A 78 15.43 -4.68 -2.25
CA LYS A 78 16.47 -5.05 -1.28
C LYS A 78 17.87 -4.80 -1.83
N ARG A 79 18.11 -5.09 -3.11
CA ARG A 79 19.39 -4.81 -3.77
C ARG A 79 19.65 -3.31 -3.83
N GLU A 80 18.67 -2.49 -4.23
CA GLU A 80 18.80 -1.03 -4.28
C GLU A 80 19.11 -0.46 -2.88
N VAL A 81 18.43 -0.93 -1.83
CA VAL A 81 18.71 -0.55 -0.43
C VAL A 81 20.16 -0.85 -0.05
N LYS A 82 20.67 -2.05 -0.37
CA LYS A 82 22.05 -2.43 -0.06
C LYS A 82 23.10 -1.69 -0.89
N MET A 83 22.74 -1.14 -2.05
CA MET A 83 23.62 -0.30 -2.86
C MET A 83 23.73 1.12 -2.29
N VAL A 84 22.66 1.64 -1.70
CA VAL A 84 22.67 2.93 -0.98
C VAL A 84 23.52 2.82 0.27
N ASP A 85 23.25 1.80 1.10
CA ASP A 85 24.02 1.52 2.31
C ASP A 85 23.92 0.02 2.67
N PRO A 86 25.06 -0.70 2.76
CA PRO A 86 25.05 -2.13 3.10
C PRO A 86 24.48 -2.42 4.50
N ASP A 87 24.47 -1.44 5.40
CA ASP A 87 23.97 -1.54 6.76
C ASP A 87 22.48 -1.22 6.89
N LEU A 88 21.80 -0.79 5.81
CA LEU A 88 20.34 -0.62 5.82
C LEU A 88 19.62 -1.92 5.48
N GLU A 89 18.51 -2.18 6.16
CA GLU A 89 17.61 -3.29 5.84
C GLU A 89 16.15 -2.85 5.71
N ILE A 90 15.41 -3.58 4.89
CA ILE A 90 13.96 -3.41 4.75
C ILE A 90 13.26 -4.12 5.91
N VAL A 91 12.34 -3.40 6.56
CA VAL A 91 11.44 -3.95 7.56
C VAL A 91 9.98 -3.66 7.20
N PHE A 92 9.09 -4.58 7.60
CA PHE A 92 7.66 -4.55 7.30
C PHE A 92 6.83 -4.06 8.50
N ASP A 93 7.47 -3.32 9.41
CA ASP A 93 6.83 -2.78 10.59
C ASP A 93 5.66 -1.86 10.17
N PRO A 94 4.42 -2.05 10.69
CA PRO A 94 3.29 -1.18 10.39
C PRO A 94 3.49 0.27 10.86
N VAL A 95 4.36 0.46 11.85
CA VAL A 95 4.67 1.74 12.49
C VAL A 95 6.19 1.86 12.64
N ALA A 96 6.72 3.03 12.27
CA ALA A 96 8.09 3.43 12.55
C ALA A 96 8.10 4.58 13.55
N GLU A 97 8.77 4.37 14.68
CA GLU A 97 9.08 5.40 15.67
C GLU A 97 10.53 5.85 15.47
N PHE A 98 10.71 7.10 15.03
CA PHE A 98 12.01 7.71 14.81
C PHE A 98 12.53 8.33 16.10
N ASP A 99 13.85 8.39 16.24
CA ASP A 99 14.46 9.26 17.26
C ASP A 99 14.00 10.72 17.05
N GLU A 100 13.62 11.40 18.12
CA GLU A 100 13.06 12.76 18.06
C GLU A 100 14.01 13.74 17.37
N THR A 101 15.30 13.72 17.74
CA THR A 101 16.29 14.67 17.20
C THR A 101 16.59 14.39 15.73
N TYR A 102 16.67 13.11 15.36
CA TYR A 102 16.78 12.69 13.97
C TYR A 102 15.56 13.16 13.18
N PHE A 103 14.36 12.88 13.68
CA PHE A 103 13.12 13.23 13.02
C PHE A 103 12.95 14.74 12.83
N GLU A 104 13.26 15.55 13.85
CA GLU A 104 13.27 17.01 13.74
C GLU A 104 14.15 17.50 12.59
N SER A 105 15.31 16.86 12.37
CA SER A 105 16.23 17.20 11.29
C SER A 105 15.70 16.86 9.89
N LEU A 106 14.68 16.01 9.77
CA LEU A 106 14.13 15.60 8.48
C LEU A 106 13.32 16.72 7.81
N ASN A 107 13.19 16.62 6.48
CA ASN A 107 12.49 17.59 5.68
C ASN A 107 11.01 17.71 6.10
N ALA A 108 10.48 18.93 6.21
CA ALA A 108 9.10 19.16 6.59
C ALA A 108 8.08 18.55 5.59
N SER A 109 8.39 18.53 4.28
CA SER A 109 7.48 17.97 3.28
C SER A 109 7.38 16.44 3.38
N SER A 110 8.44 15.75 3.79
CA SER A 110 8.40 14.29 3.98
C SER A 110 7.61 13.89 5.24
N LYS A 111 7.35 14.87 6.13
CA LYS A 111 6.60 14.67 7.36
C LYS A 111 5.08 14.75 7.18
N VAL A 112 4.60 15.21 6.03
CA VAL A 112 3.17 15.30 5.75
C VAL A 112 2.65 13.94 5.32
N LEU A 113 1.58 13.46 5.94
CA LEU A 113 0.87 12.23 5.54
C LEU A 113 -0.32 12.58 4.65
N GLY A 114 -0.52 11.78 3.59
CA GLY A 114 -1.74 11.80 2.77
C GLY A 114 -1.97 13.10 1.99
N CYS A 115 -1.42 13.21 0.78
CA CYS A 115 -1.64 14.38 -0.08
C CYS A 115 -2.98 14.35 -0.84
N ASN A 116 -3.53 13.16 -1.08
CA ASN A 116 -4.80 12.96 -1.81
C ASN A 116 -5.84 12.37 -0.86
N PRO A 117 -7.13 12.79 -0.94
CA PRO A 117 -8.16 12.33 -0.04
C PRO A 117 -8.37 10.82 -0.18
N ASP A 118 -8.48 10.16 0.96
CA ASP A 118 -9.01 8.81 1.07
C ASP A 118 -10.48 8.88 1.47
N TYR A 119 -11.23 7.84 1.16
CA TYR A 119 -12.65 7.75 1.48
C TYR A 119 -12.91 6.53 2.36
N SER A 120 -13.88 6.63 3.25
CA SER A 120 -14.35 5.49 4.02
C SER A 120 -15.06 4.50 3.10
N ALA A 121 -14.61 3.25 3.07
CA ALA A 121 -15.33 2.16 2.42
C ALA A 121 -16.66 1.83 3.11
N VAL A 122 -16.90 2.37 4.31
CA VAL A 122 -18.15 2.15 5.07
C VAL A 122 -19.18 3.25 4.77
N THR A 123 -18.76 4.51 4.81
CA THR A 123 -19.69 5.66 4.72
C THR A 123 -19.58 6.43 3.42
N GLY A 124 -18.51 6.25 2.65
CA GLY A 124 -18.18 7.09 1.49
C GLY A 124 -17.67 8.49 1.84
N ALA A 125 -17.57 8.85 3.13
CA ALA A 125 -17.09 10.15 3.56
C ALA A 125 -15.58 10.28 3.34
N VAL A 126 -15.11 11.50 3.07
CA VAL A 126 -13.68 11.84 3.04
C VAL A 126 -13.07 11.57 4.42
N LEU A 127 -11.91 10.91 4.43
CA LEU A 127 -11.09 10.69 5.61
C LEU A 127 -10.04 11.79 5.66
N GLU A 128 -10.09 12.59 6.72
CA GLU A 128 -9.06 13.60 6.97
C GLU A 128 -7.77 12.91 7.44
N PRO A 129 -6.61 13.23 6.83
CA PRO A 129 -5.35 12.71 7.29
C PRO A 129 -5.05 13.24 8.70
N PRO A 130 -4.47 12.44 9.59
CA PRO A 130 -4.09 12.91 10.91
C PRO A 130 -2.93 13.90 10.80
N ASP A 131 -2.99 15.01 11.56
CA ASP A 131 -1.85 15.90 11.69
C ASP A 131 -0.87 15.36 12.74
N ILE A 132 0.03 14.49 12.27
CA ILE A 132 1.16 13.96 13.05
C ILE A 132 2.50 14.40 12.47
N SER A 133 2.52 15.55 11.80
CA SER A 133 3.72 16.11 11.18
C SER A 133 4.86 16.33 12.19
N ASN A 134 4.52 16.70 13.43
CA ASN A 134 5.45 16.92 14.54
C ASN A 134 5.63 15.71 15.47
N VAL A 135 4.94 14.59 15.22
CA VAL A 135 5.11 13.36 16.00
C VAL A 135 6.10 12.46 15.24
N PRO A 136 7.16 11.93 15.88
CA PRO A 136 8.17 11.12 15.23
C PRO A 136 7.69 9.69 14.91
N LEU A 137 6.44 9.55 14.45
CA LEU A 137 5.79 8.29 14.15
C LEU A 137 5.29 8.31 12.70
N ARG A 138 5.61 7.28 11.93
CA ARG A 138 5.07 7.08 10.58
C ARG A 138 4.45 5.72 10.44
N THR A 139 3.48 5.61 9.55
CA THR A 139 2.80 4.36 9.23
C THR A 139 3.20 3.86 7.85
N SER A 140 3.25 2.54 7.69
CA SER A 140 3.40 1.88 6.39
C SER A 140 2.13 1.11 6.03
N SER A 141 1.95 0.80 4.76
CA SER A 141 0.78 0.11 4.23
C SER A 141 1.13 -0.96 3.20
N GLY A 142 0.21 -1.89 2.97
CA GLY A 142 0.24 -2.75 1.80
C GLY A 142 -1.04 -2.59 0.99
N HIS A 143 -1.11 -1.56 0.14
CA HIS A 143 -2.32 -1.27 -0.64
C HIS A 143 -2.62 -2.37 -1.65
N ILE A 144 -3.90 -2.58 -1.93
CA ILE A 144 -4.37 -3.54 -2.94
C ILE A 144 -5.21 -2.81 -3.98
N HIS A 145 -4.87 -2.99 -5.24
CA HIS A 145 -5.59 -2.43 -6.36
C HIS A 145 -6.47 -3.50 -7.01
N ILE A 146 -7.70 -3.13 -7.34
CA ILE A 146 -8.61 -3.96 -8.12
C ILE A 146 -9.02 -3.16 -9.33
N GLY A 147 -8.61 -3.62 -10.51
CA GLY A 147 -8.95 -3.03 -11.79
C GLY A 147 -9.92 -3.92 -12.55
N TRP A 148 -11.03 -3.35 -13.04
CA TRP A 148 -12.02 -4.07 -13.85
C TRP A 148 -12.43 -3.30 -15.12
N THR A 149 -12.02 -2.03 -15.23
CA THR A 149 -12.33 -1.23 -16.40
C THR A 149 -11.33 -0.08 -16.55
N LYS A 150 -11.63 0.85 -17.47
CA LYS A 150 -10.97 2.14 -17.60
C LYS A 150 -12.06 3.20 -17.71
N PHE A 151 -11.97 4.19 -16.84
CA PHE A 151 -12.86 5.33 -16.70
C PHE A 151 -12.11 6.57 -17.19
N ASP A 152 -12.84 7.54 -17.75
CA ASP A 152 -12.26 8.81 -18.16
C ASP A 152 -11.94 9.71 -16.97
N ASP A 153 -12.71 9.59 -15.88
CA ASP A 153 -12.49 10.29 -14.60
C ASP A 153 -12.59 9.33 -13.40
N ALA A 154 -11.58 9.38 -12.54
CA ALA A 154 -11.54 8.62 -11.29
C ALA A 154 -12.58 9.10 -10.27
N PHE A 155 -13.04 10.35 -10.36
CA PHE A 155 -13.95 11.00 -9.41
C PHE A 155 -15.35 11.26 -9.98
N ASP A 156 -15.68 10.71 -11.15
CA ASP A 156 -17.04 10.76 -11.68
C ASP A 156 -18.05 10.30 -10.63
N GLU A 157 -19.02 11.15 -10.29
CA GLU A 157 -19.96 10.93 -9.19
C GLU A 157 -20.80 9.67 -9.39
N MET A 158 -21.19 9.37 -10.65
CA MET A 158 -21.95 8.16 -10.95
C MET A 158 -21.11 6.90 -10.75
N GLN A 159 -19.82 6.94 -11.10
CA GLN A 159 -18.90 5.83 -10.90
C GLN A 159 -18.38 5.74 -9.46
N PHE A 160 -18.39 6.83 -8.69
CA PHE A 160 -17.99 6.80 -7.27
C PHE A 160 -18.87 5.86 -6.46
N ALA A 161 -20.19 5.87 -6.68
CA ALA A 161 -21.12 4.96 -6.00
C ALA A 161 -20.77 3.49 -6.22
N LEU A 162 -20.43 3.10 -7.47
CA LEU A 162 -19.99 1.75 -7.78
C LEU A 162 -18.67 1.41 -7.10
N ARG A 163 -17.68 2.31 -7.15
CA ARG A 163 -16.38 2.11 -6.49
C ARG A 163 -16.53 1.98 -4.97
N LEU A 164 -17.40 2.76 -4.36
CA LEU A 164 -17.75 2.66 -2.95
C LEU A 164 -18.41 1.32 -2.64
N GLU A 165 -19.34 0.86 -3.46
CA GLU A 165 -19.98 -0.45 -3.29
C GLU A 165 -18.95 -1.58 -3.35
N VAL A 166 -18.06 -1.57 -4.35
CA VAL A 166 -16.95 -2.54 -4.44
C VAL A 166 -16.07 -2.44 -3.20
N ALA A 167 -15.61 -1.25 -2.82
CA ALA A 167 -14.77 -1.08 -1.64
C ALA A 167 -15.45 -1.60 -0.36
N ASN A 168 -16.74 -1.32 -0.18
CA ASN A 168 -17.55 -1.76 0.95
C ASN A 168 -17.63 -3.29 1.05
N LYS A 169 -17.85 -3.97 -0.08
CA LYS A 169 -18.02 -5.42 -0.14
C LYS A 169 -16.70 -6.18 0.02
N ILE A 170 -15.60 -5.66 -0.52
CA ILE A 170 -14.31 -6.37 -0.53
C ILE A 170 -13.50 -6.12 0.75
N THR A 171 -13.54 -4.91 1.32
CA THR A 171 -12.76 -4.54 2.51
C THR A 171 -12.91 -5.53 3.68
N PRO A 172 -14.11 -6.02 4.04
CA PRO A 172 -14.27 -7.00 5.12
C PRO A 172 -13.53 -8.32 4.89
N HIS A 173 -13.36 -8.74 3.63
CA HIS A 173 -12.62 -9.96 3.29
C HIS A 173 -11.12 -9.78 3.56
N LEU A 174 -10.56 -8.64 3.16
CA LEU A 174 -9.16 -8.27 3.45
C LEU A 174 -8.91 -8.14 4.95
N LEU A 175 -9.76 -7.42 5.68
CA LEU A 175 -9.65 -7.27 7.13
C LEU A 175 -9.83 -8.59 7.88
N ARG A 176 -10.58 -9.55 7.33
CA ARG A 176 -10.73 -10.87 7.93
C ARG A 176 -9.45 -11.69 7.82
N VAL A 177 -8.81 -11.70 6.64
CA VAL A 177 -7.55 -12.44 6.47
C VAL A 177 -6.41 -11.79 7.25
N SER A 178 -6.42 -10.45 7.42
CA SER A 178 -5.35 -9.76 8.14
C SER A 178 -5.22 -10.11 9.62
N LYS A 179 -6.31 -10.57 10.24
CA LYS A 179 -6.31 -11.04 11.63
C LYS A 179 -5.29 -12.14 11.91
N GLU A 180 -4.84 -12.86 10.89
CA GLU A 180 -3.82 -13.90 11.04
C GLU A 180 -2.41 -13.36 11.32
N TRP A 181 -2.14 -12.09 11.03
CA TRP A 181 -0.82 -11.48 11.20
C TRP A 181 -0.85 -10.13 11.92
N GLU A 182 -2.03 -9.64 12.29
CA GLU A 182 -2.17 -8.40 13.04
C GLU A 182 -1.38 -8.41 14.34
N THR A 183 -0.74 -7.28 14.62
CA THR A 183 0.02 -7.03 15.85
C THR A 183 -0.54 -5.81 16.58
N GLU A 184 0.01 -5.50 17.75
CA GLU A 184 -0.27 -4.23 18.43
C GLU A 184 0.11 -3.03 17.54
N ALA A 185 1.21 -3.12 16.79
CA ALA A 185 1.60 -2.10 15.82
C ALA A 185 0.59 -1.95 14.67
N SER A 186 -0.03 -3.05 14.20
CA SER A 186 -1.13 -2.99 13.23
C SER A 186 -2.33 -2.21 13.79
N THR A 187 -2.62 -2.37 15.08
CA THR A 187 -3.70 -1.65 15.77
C THR A 187 -3.35 -0.16 15.91
N GLU A 188 -2.10 0.17 16.23
CA GLU A 188 -1.62 1.55 16.30
C GLU A 188 -1.68 2.23 14.94
N ARG A 189 -1.18 1.58 13.87
CA ARG A 189 -1.25 2.07 12.49
C ARG A 189 -2.66 2.50 12.12
N ARG A 190 -3.68 1.69 12.44
CA ARG A 190 -5.09 1.95 12.10
C ARG A 190 -5.66 3.24 12.71
N LYS A 191 -5.06 3.76 13.79
CA LYS A 191 -5.47 5.04 14.37
C LYS A 191 -5.15 6.22 13.45
N TYR A 192 -4.08 6.09 12.68
CA TYR A 192 -3.59 7.15 11.79
C TYR A 192 -3.97 6.90 10.34
N TYR A 193 -4.02 5.64 9.91
CA TYR A 193 -4.07 5.33 8.50
C TYR A 193 -4.79 4.00 8.18
N GLY A 194 -5.59 3.98 7.11
CA GLY A 194 -6.32 2.80 6.63
C GLY A 194 -7.59 2.43 7.42
N GLY A 195 -7.61 2.68 8.74
CA GLY A 195 -8.77 2.46 9.62
C GLY A 195 -9.46 1.10 9.44
N ASN A 196 -10.79 1.09 9.50
CA ASN A 196 -11.63 -0.08 9.23
C ASN A 196 -12.00 -0.22 7.74
N GLY A 197 -11.29 0.47 6.85
CA GLY A 197 -11.64 0.55 5.44
C GLY A 197 -11.48 1.95 4.88
N ALA A 198 -10.26 2.27 4.45
CA ALA A 198 -9.99 3.39 3.57
C ALA A 198 -9.84 2.87 2.14
N PHE A 199 -10.34 3.62 1.17
CA PHE A 199 -10.11 3.37 -0.24
C PHE A 199 -9.92 4.67 -1.00
N ARG A 200 -9.30 4.57 -2.18
CA ARG A 200 -9.18 5.67 -3.12
C ARG A 200 -9.78 5.26 -4.48
N PRO A 201 -10.65 6.10 -5.07
CA PRO A 201 -11.11 5.90 -6.45
C PRO A 201 -9.95 5.98 -7.44
N LYS A 202 -9.92 5.07 -8.41
CA LYS A 202 -8.96 5.08 -9.52
C LYS A 202 -9.68 5.06 -10.86
N ASP A 203 -9.01 5.54 -11.90
CA ASP A 203 -9.48 5.49 -13.27
C ASP A 203 -9.59 4.05 -13.79
N TYR A 204 -9.00 3.05 -13.12
CA TYR A 204 -9.17 1.63 -13.45
C TYR A 204 -10.10 0.85 -12.51
N GLY A 205 -10.52 1.44 -11.39
CA GLY A 205 -11.24 0.73 -10.34
C GLY A 205 -11.03 1.36 -8.97
N ILE A 206 -10.52 0.59 -8.01
CA ILE A 206 -10.25 1.06 -6.64
C ILE A 206 -8.85 0.69 -6.16
N GLU A 207 -8.39 1.45 -5.18
CA GLU A 207 -7.24 1.16 -4.33
C GLU A 207 -7.73 1.01 -2.88
N LEU A 208 -7.55 -0.17 -2.28
CA LEU A 208 -7.90 -0.50 -0.91
C LEU A 208 -6.68 -0.30 -0.01
N ARG A 209 -6.83 0.53 1.04
CA ARG A 209 -5.71 1.04 1.86
C ARG A 209 -5.74 0.54 3.31
N CYS A 210 -6.52 -0.51 3.58
CA CYS A 210 -6.80 -1.00 4.93
C CYS A 210 -5.72 -1.92 5.52
N LEU A 211 -4.88 -2.54 4.68
CA LEU A 211 -3.84 -3.48 5.12
C LEU A 211 -2.51 -2.80 5.43
N ASP A 212 -1.82 -3.29 6.46
CA ASP A 212 -0.39 -3.02 6.68
C ASP A 212 0.50 -3.85 5.73
N GLY A 213 1.82 -3.73 5.84
CA GLY A 213 2.78 -4.47 5.01
C GLY A 213 3.09 -5.90 5.46
N LEU A 214 2.55 -6.39 6.59
CA LEU A 214 2.96 -7.68 7.19
C LEU A 214 2.56 -8.91 6.37
N TRP A 215 1.67 -8.76 5.40
CA TRP A 215 1.33 -9.84 4.47
C TRP A 215 2.44 -10.14 3.46
N LEU A 216 3.44 -9.26 3.33
CA LEU A 216 4.60 -9.43 2.46
C LEU A 216 5.68 -10.34 3.05
N THR A 217 5.58 -10.68 4.33
CA THR A 217 6.62 -11.46 5.03
C THR A 217 6.54 -12.96 4.73
N ASP A 218 5.44 -13.41 4.12
CA ASP A 218 5.18 -14.83 3.88
C ASP A 218 4.33 -15.01 2.61
N GLU A 219 4.72 -15.97 1.77
CA GLU A 219 4.02 -16.25 0.51
C GLU A 219 2.57 -16.69 0.74
N THR A 220 2.30 -17.47 1.79
CA THR A 220 0.93 -17.91 2.11
C THR A 220 0.04 -16.71 2.39
N ARG A 221 0.55 -15.69 3.08
CA ARG A 221 -0.17 -14.43 3.32
C ARG A 221 -0.43 -13.66 2.02
N MET A 222 0.57 -13.54 1.13
CA MET A 222 0.39 -12.92 -0.20
C MET A 222 -0.74 -13.60 -0.99
N ARG A 223 -0.75 -14.93 -1.04
CA ARG A 223 -1.81 -15.72 -1.69
C ARG A 223 -3.17 -15.50 -1.04
N LYS A 224 -3.24 -15.46 0.29
CA LYS A 224 -4.49 -15.16 1.01
C LYS A 224 -5.03 -13.77 0.70
N VAL A 225 -4.17 -12.76 0.60
CA VAL A 225 -4.55 -11.40 0.21
C VAL A 225 -5.07 -11.37 -1.22
N TYR A 226 -4.37 -12.01 -2.16
CA TYR A 226 -4.84 -12.14 -3.55
C TYR A 226 -6.25 -12.74 -3.62
N ARG A 227 -6.45 -13.92 -3.01
CA ARG A 227 -7.75 -14.61 -2.98
C ARG A 227 -8.82 -13.75 -2.32
N ALA A 228 -8.49 -13.11 -1.20
CA ALA A 228 -9.44 -12.25 -0.50
C ALA A 228 -9.89 -11.07 -1.35
N ALA A 229 -9.05 -10.54 -2.25
CA ALA A 229 -9.42 -9.48 -3.19
C ALA A 229 -10.15 -10.04 -4.43
N TYR A 230 -9.53 -11.00 -5.13
CA TYR A 230 -10.01 -11.51 -6.42
C TYR A 230 -11.27 -12.36 -6.28
N ASP A 231 -11.27 -13.36 -5.40
CA ASP A 231 -12.39 -14.31 -5.29
C ASP A 231 -13.65 -13.62 -4.77
N SER A 232 -13.49 -12.68 -3.83
CA SER A 232 -14.62 -11.91 -3.32
C SER A 232 -15.17 -10.95 -4.38
N PHE A 233 -14.31 -10.35 -5.22
CA PHE A 233 -14.77 -9.52 -6.33
C PHE A 233 -15.57 -10.34 -7.33
N VAL A 234 -15.06 -11.49 -7.76
CA VAL A 234 -15.74 -12.38 -8.71
C VAL A 234 -17.05 -12.92 -8.12
N ALA A 235 -17.11 -13.18 -6.82
CA ALA A 235 -18.31 -13.68 -6.16
C ALA A 235 -19.43 -12.62 -6.07
N GLU A 236 -19.08 -11.38 -5.69
CA GLU A 236 -20.03 -10.29 -5.46
C GLU A 236 -20.41 -9.53 -6.75
N PHE A 237 -19.50 -9.42 -7.72
CA PHE A 237 -19.63 -8.56 -8.91
C PHE A 237 -19.53 -9.34 -10.22
N LYS A 238 -20.29 -10.42 -10.34
CA LYS A 238 -20.29 -11.31 -11.53
C LYS A 238 -20.51 -10.57 -12.84
N GLU A 239 -21.36 -9.54 -12.86
CA GLU A 239 -21.64 -8.75 -14.07
C GLU A 239 -20.44 -7.92 -14.53
N LEU A 240 -19.58 -7.49 -13.61
CA LEU A 240 -18.32 -6.80 -13.93
C LEU A 240 -17.21 -7.78 -14.33
N ALA A 241 -17.32 -9.03 -13.88
CA ALA A 241 -16.37 -10.10 -14.17
C ALA A 241 -16.73 -10.93 -15.43
N ALA A 242 -17.87 -10.66 -16.07
CA ALA A 242 -18.40 -11.39 -17.24
C ALA A 242 -18.13 -10.68 -18.57
#